data_AF-A0A847MH20-F1
#
_entry.id   AF-A0A847MH20-F1
#
_cell.length_a   1.000
_cell.length_b   1.000
_cell.length_c   1.000
_cell.angle_alpha   90.00
_cell.angle_beta   90.00
_cell.angle_gamma   90.00
#
_symmetry.space_group_name_H-M   'P 1'
#
loop_
_entity.id
_entity.type
_entity.pdbx_description
1 polymer ?
#
loop_
_entity_poly.entity_id
_entity_poly.type
_entity_poly.pdbx_seq_one_letter_code
_entity_poly.pdbx_strand_id
1 'polypeptide(L)'
;MPGKKYQITSESVTEGHPDKMADQISDAILDAIYEQDTKGRVAVETLVATGMVMIAGQISTSCYVDIPRVTRETIREIGYTRAKFGFDYATCSVLTAIDEQSPDIALGVNKCLESKLGEITEDEDLSLGAGDQGLMFG
;
A
#
# COMPACT_ATOMS: atom_id res chain seq x y z
N MET A 1 -20.17 15.17 -44.55
CA MET A 1 -20.90 15.11 -43.27
C MET A 1 -19.95 15.62 -42.19
N PRO A 2 -20.34 16.58 -41.33
CA PRO A 2 -19.47 16.97 -40.22
C PRO A 2 -19.22 15.75 -39.33
N GLY A 3 -17.96 15.53 -38.93
CA GLY A 3 -17.56 14.37 -38.13
C GLY A 3 -18.33 14.32 -36.80
N LYS A 4 -18.65 13.10 -36.33
CA LYS A 4 -19.29 12.89 -35.03
C LYS A 4 -18.43 13.53 -33.92
N LYS A 5 -19.05 14.30 -33.05
CA LYS A 5 -18.43 14.84 -31.83
C LYS A 5 -18.73 13.90 -30.66
N TYR A 6 -17.74 13.69 -29.81
CA TYR A 6 -17.88 12.95 -28.55
C TYR A 6 -17.56 13.87 -27.37
N GLN A 7 -18.15 13.57 -26.21
CA GLN A 7 -17.83 14.20 -24.94
C GLN A 7 -17.26 13.13 -24.01
N ILE A 8 -16.11 13.42 -23.40
CA ILE A 8 -15.44 12.57 -22.43
C ILE A 8 -15.10 13.45 -21.25
N THR A 9 -15.32 12.94 -20.03
CA THR A 9 -15.04 13.65 -18.78
C THR A 9 -14.17 12.76 -17.88
N SER A 10 -13.28 13.38 -17.12
CA SER A 10 -12.44 12.76 -16.10
C SER A 10 -12.35 13.71 -14.90
N GLU A 11 -12.04 13.18 -13.72
CA GLU A 11 -11.90 13.92 -12.47
C GLU A 11 -10.61 13.56 -11.73
N SER A 12 -10.28 14.37 -10.73
CA SER A 12 -9.15 14.15 -9.83
C SER A 12 -9.45 14.77 -8.47
N VAL A 13 -8.76 14.29 -7.44
CA VAL A 13 -8.89 14.76 -6.06
C VAL A 13 -7.53 15.19 -5.53
N THR A 14 -7.52 16.01 -4.49
CA THR A 14 -6.27 16.48 -3.86
C THR A 14 -5.70 15.41 -2.92
N GLU A 15 -4.44 15.58 -2.51
CA GLU A 15 -3.76 14.77 -1.49
C GLU A 15 -4.51 14.74 -0.14
N GLY A 16 -5.30 15.78 0.16
CA GLY A 16 -6.10 15.88 1.38
C GLY A 16 -7.42 15.11 1.32
N HIS A 17 -7.82 14.57 0.16
CA HIS A 17 -8.98 13.69 0.07
C HIS A 17 -8.76 12.44 0.95
N PRO A 18 -9.73 12.01 1.77
CA PRO A 18 -9.53 10.91 2.72
C PRO A 18 -9.03 9.63 2.05
N ASP A 19 -9.56 9.28 0.88
CA ASP A 19 -9.08 8.12 0.12
C ASP A 19 -7.61 8.28 -0.32
N LYS A 20 -7.21 9.45 -0.81
CA LYS A 20 -5.80 9.69 -1.19
C LYS A 20 -4.88 9.79 0.02
N MET A 21 -5.38 10.23 1.16
CA MET A 21 -4.63 10.20 2.40
C MET A 21 -4.41 8.74 2.87
N ALA A 22 -5.41 7.87 2.72
CA ALA A 22 -5.26 6.44 2.99
C ALA A 22 -4.19 5.81 2.08
N ASP A 23 -4.25 6.09 0.77
CA ASP A 23 -3.24 5.63 -0.20
C ASP A 23 -1.83 6.08 0.22
N GLN A 24 -1.64 7.37 0.51
CA GLN A 24 -0.34 7.93 0.89
C GLN A 24 0.19 7.35 2.23
N ILE A 25 -0.68 7.06 3.19
CA ILE A 25 -0.26 6.42 4.46
C ILE A 25 0.21 4.99 4.20
N SER A 26 -0.53 4.22 3.39
CA SER A 26 -0.13 2.86 3.01
C SER A 26 1.23 2.85 2.29
N ASP A 27 1.41 3.75 1.32
CA ASP A 27 2.68 3.87 0.58
C ASP A 27 3.83 4.37 1.45
N ALA A 28 3.60 5.32 2.37
CA ALA A 28 4.64 5.79 3.29
C ALA A 28 5.14 4.67 4.25
N ILE A 29 4.26 3.73 4.61
CA ILE A 29 4.64 2.55 5.39
C ILE A 29 5.48 1.59 4.55
N LEU A 30 5.07 1.35 3.29
CA LEU A 30 5.86 0.57 2.32
C LEU A 30 7.26 1.17 2.15
N ASP A 31 7.36 2.47 1.92
CA ASP A 31 8.63 3.18 1.73
C ASP A 31 9.53 3.07 2.95
N ALA A 32 8.99 3.29 4.15
CA ALA A 32 9.75 3.19 5.40
C ALA A 32 10.32 1.77 5.65
N ILE A 33 9.65 0.74 5.13
CA ILE A 33 10.15 -0.63 5.14
C ILE A 33 11.23 -0.80 4.08
N TYR A 34 10.97 -0.38 2.84
CA TYR A 34 11.88 -0.58 1.71
C TYR A 34 13.19 0.21 1.83
N GLU A 35 13.20 1.31 2.57
CA GLU A 35 14.42 2.03 2.94
C GLU A 35 15.40 1.15 3.76
N GLN A 36 14.89 0.18 4.51
CA GLN A 36 15.67 -0.67 5.43
C GLN A 36 15.76 -2.13 4.97
N ASP A 37 14.71 -2.63 4.32
CA ASP A 37 14.56 -4.00 3.85
C ASP A 37 13.92 -4.01 2.47
N THR A 38 14.76 -3.96 1.44
CA THR A 38 14.34 -3.97 0.02
C THR A 38 13.67 -5.27 -0.42
N LYS A 39 13.68 -6.31 0.42
CA LYS A 39 12.98 -7.59 0.18
C LYS A 39 11.73 -7.75 1.06
N GLY A 40 11.39 -6.74 1.85
CA GLY A 40 10.17 -6.71 2.65
C GLY A 40 8.94 -6.89 1.77
N ARG A 41 7.92 -7.57 2.29
CA ARG A 41 6.63 -7.75 1.63
C ARG A 41 5.58 -7.01 2.44
N VAL A 42 4.89 -6.08 1.78
CA VAL A 42 3.95 -5.18 2.43
C VAL A 42 2.64 -5.21 1.66
N ALA A 43 1.57 -5.56 2.36
CA ALA A 43 0.20 -5.46 1.90
C ALA A 43 -0.62 -4.84 3.03
N VAL A 44 -0.57 -3.51 3.14
CA VAL A 44 -1.26 -2.76 4.18
C VAL A 44 -2.38 -1.90 3.59
N GLU A 45 -3.51 -1.95 4.27
CA GLU A 45 -4.71 -1.21 3.97
C GLU A 45 -4.92 -0.15 5.04
N THR A 46 -5.26 1.06 4.60
CA THR A 46 -5.52 2.17 5.51
C THR A 46 -6.99 2.58 5.43
N LEU A 47 -7.67 2.56 6.57
CA LEU A 47 -9.00 3.14 6.72
C LEU A 47 -8.89 4.44 7.50
N VAL A 48 -9.42 5.52 6.93
CA VAL A 48 -9.50 6.83 7.57
C VAL A 48 -10.96 7.15 7.91
N ALA A 49 -11.20 7.55 9.16
CA ALA A 49 -12.48 8.06 9.63
C ALA A 49 -12.26 9.23 10.61
N THR A 50 -13.33 9.89 11.07
CA THR A 50 -13.19 11.04 11.98
C THR A 50 -12.37 10.71 13.23
N GLY A 51 -11.21 11.36 13.36
CA GLY A 51 -10.31 11.20 14.51
C GLY A 51 -9.60 9.85 14.60
N MET A 52 -9.63 9.02 13.55
CA MET A 52 -9.06 7.67 13.58
C MET A 52 -8.42 7.30 12.23
N VAL A 53 -7.27 6.65 12.31
CA VAL A 53 -6.65 5.89 11.22
C VAL A 53 -6.49 4.45 11.70
N MET A 54 -6.99 3.50 10.92
CA MET A 54 -6.77 2.08 11.14
C MET A 54 -5.90 1.54 10.01
N ILE A 55 -4.76 0.97 10.37
CA ILE A 55 -3.86 0.28 9.47
C ILE A 55 -4.03 -1.22 9.73
N ALA A 56 -4.38 -1.97 8.69
CA ALA A 56 -4.54 -3.41 8.78
C ALA A 56 -3.86 -4.10 7.58
N GLY A 57 -3.55 -5.38 7.71
CA GLY A 57 -2.99 -6.15 6.60
C GLY A 57 -1.80 -7.01 7.03
N GLN A 58 -0.89 -7.25 6.10
CA GLN A 58 0.18 -8.21 6.26
C GLN A 58 1.53 -7.60 5.92
N ILE A 59 2.51 -7.81 6.80
CA ILE A 59 3.89 -7.37 6.59
C ILE A 59 4.83 -8.53 6.93
N SER A 60 5.73 -8.86 6.00
CA SER A 60 6.88 -9.72 6.25
C SER A 60 8.15 -8.93 5.99
N THR A 61 8.86 -8.57 7.05
CA THR A 61 10.11 -7.79 6.96
C THR A 61 11.04 -8.13 8.13
N SER A 62 12.32 -7.83 7.95
CA SER A 62 13.36 -7.93 8.98
C SER A 62 13.61 -6.63 9.76
N CYS A 63 13.01 -5.52 9.33
CA CYS A 63 13.16 -4.21 9.98
C CYS A 63 12.00 -3.90 10.94
N TYR A 64 12.17 -2.86 11.74
CA TYR A 64 11.11 -2.30 12.56
C TYR A 64 10.72 -0.92 12.03
N VAL A 65 9.42 -0.69 11.87
CA VAL A 65 8.86 0.61 11.50
C VAL A 65 7.86 1.05 12.57
N ASP A 66 8.04 2.27 13.06
CA ASP A 66 7.08 2.93 13.96
C ASP A 66 5.89 3.44 13.14
N ILE A 67 4.91 2.56 12.91
CA ILE A 67 3.72 2.84 12.10
C ILE A 67 2.97 4.10 12.60
N PRO A 68 2.66 4.25 13.91
CA PRO A 68 2.03 5.48 14.40
C PRO A 68 2.80 6.75 14.07
N ARG A 69 4.13 6.74 14.16
CA ARG A 69 4.94 7.92 13.81
C ARG A 69 4.87 8.21 12.31
N VAL A 70 5.07 7.21 11.45
CA VAL A 70 5.02 7.39 9.99
C VAL A 70 3.65 7.94 9.58
N THR A 71 2.55 7.32 10.03
CA THR A 71 1.19 7.77 9.77
C THR A 71 0.98 9.24 10.16
N ARG A 72 1.42 9.65 11.36
CA ARG A 72 1.27 11.03 11.84
C ARG A 72 2.08 12.02 11.01
N GLU A 73 3.30 11.66 10.63
CA GLU A 73 4.14 12.51 9.77
C GLU A 73 3.51 12.70 8.39
N THR A 74 3.03 11.62 7.76
CA THR A 74 2.31 11.69 6.48
C THR A 74 1.09 12.62 6.57
N ILE A 75 0.26 12.50 7.62
CA ILE A 75 -0.92 13.36 7.83
C ILE A 75 -0.51 14.83 8.04
N ARG A 76 0.62 15.06 8.74
CA ARG A 76 1.18 16.41 8.96
C ARG A 76 1.63 17.04 7.65
N GLU A 77 2.29 16.28 6.78
CA GLU A 77 2.77 16.71 5.47
C GLU A 77 1.63 17.06 4.51
N ILE A 78 0.55 16.27 4.52
CA ILE A 78 -0.70 16.57 3.80
C ILE A 78 -1.36 17.88 4.30
N GLY A 79 -1.09 18.28 5.55
CA GLY A 79 -1.50 19.59 6.09
C GLY A 79 -2.61 19.54 7.16
N TYR A 80 -3.05 18.35 7.60
CA TYR A 80 -4.02 18.18 8.70
C TYR A 80 -3.36 18.43 10.07
N THR A 81 -3.08 19.70 10.35
CA THR A 81 -2.28 20.16 11.50
C THR A 81 -3.09 20.80 12.62
N ARG A 82 -4.41 20.90 12.44
CA ARG A 82 -5.31 21.62 13.36
C ARG A 82 -6.69 20.98 13.35
N ALA A 83 -7.24 20.70 14.53
CA ALA A 83 -8.57 20.10 14.70
C ALA A 83 -9.70 20.82 13.96
N LYS A 84 -9.58 22.14 13.73
CA LYS A 84 -10.55 22.94 12.96
C LYS A 84 -10.73 22.49 11.50
N PHE A 85 -9.81 21.70 10.95
CA PHE A 85 -9.92 21.12 9.61
C PHE A 85 -10.78 19.85 9.59
N GLY A 86 -11.29 19.41 10.75
CA GLY A 86 -12.05 18.17 10.90
C GLY A 86 -11.17 16.94 11.18
N PHE A 87 -9.85 17.10 11.05
CA PHE A 87 -8.86 16.07 11.33
C PHE A 87 -7.52 16.70 11.77
N ASP A 88 -6.75 16.00 12.59
CA ASP A 88 -5.48 16.52 13.13
C ASP A 88 -4.50 15.38 13.45
N TYR A 89 -3.31 15.45 12.83
CA TYR A 89 -2.24 14.47 12.98
C TYR A 89 -1.82 14.27 14.44
N ALA A 90 -1.92 15.30 15.30
CA ALA A 90 -1.45 15.23 16.67
C ALA A 90 -2.44 14.53 17.61
N THR A 91 -3.74 14.54 17.26
CA THR A 91 -4.82 14.11 18.17
C THR A 91 -5.63 12.93 17.66
N CYS A 92 -5.50 12.55 16.37
CA CYS A 92 -6.14 11.34 15.86
C CYS A 92 -5.59 10.06 16.54
N SER A 93 -6.45 9.05 16.64
CA SER A 93 -6.07 7.70 17.04
C SER A 93 -5.41 6.99 15.86
N VAL A 94 -4.33 6.24 16.11
CA VAL A 94 -3.73 5.35 15.12
C VAL A 94 -3.82 3.93 15.67
N LEU A 95 -4.57 3.07 14.99
CA LEU A 95 -4.81 1.68 15.34
C LEU A 95 -4.11 0.78 14.34
N THR A 96 -3.46 -0.28 14.83
CA THR A 96 -2.73 -1.24 14.00
C THR A 96 -3.25 -2.65 14.23
N ALA A 97 -3.60 -3.34 13.15
CA ALA A 97 -3.99 -4.75 13.11
C ALA A 97 -3.22 -5.44 11.97
N ILE A 98 -1.92 -5.61 12.18
CA ILE A 98 -0.97 -6.12 11.17
C ILE A 98 -0.49 -7.50 11.61
N ASP A 99 -0.58 -8.46 10.69
CA ASP A 99 -0.09 -9.82 10.86
C ASP A 99 1.11 -10.09 9.92
N GLU A 100 1.78 -11.23 10.10
CA GLU A 100 2.75 -11.71 9.13
C GLU A 100 2.04 -12.23 7.87
N GLN A 101 2.71 -12.20 6.70
CA GLN A 101 2.15 -12.79 5.48
C GLN A 101 1.83 -14.28 5.68
N SER A 102 0.69 -14.72 5.14
CA SER A 102 0.32 -16.13 5.17
C SER A 102 1.39 -17.01 4.47
N PRO A 103 1.83 -18.13 5.10
CA PRO A 103 2.73 -19.08 4.47
C PRO A 103 2.22 -19.64 3.14
N ASP A 104 0.89 -19.75 2.97
CA ASP A 104 0.27 -20.25 1.74
C ASP A 104 0.48 -19.29 0.57
N ILE A 105 0.40 -17.98 0.84
CA ILE A 105 0.72 -16.93 -0.13
C ILE A 105 2.21 -16.95 -0.45
N ALA A 106 3.05 -17.05 0.57
CA ALA A 106 4.50 -17.11 0.39
C ALA A 106 4.91 -18.32 -0.48
N LEU A 107 4.28 -19.48 -0.31
CA LEU A 107 4.51 -20.66 -1.16
C LEU A 107 4.15 -20.44 -2.63
N GLY A 108 3.10 -19.67 -2.90
CA GLY A 108 2.68 -19.31 -4.27
C GLY A 108 3.67 -18.36 -4.95
N VAL A 109 4.15 -17.36 -4.21
CA VAL A 109 5.00 -16.28 -4.74
C VAL A 109 6.47 -16.66 -4.81
N ASN A 110 7.00 -17.34 -3.78
CA ASN A 110 8.43 -17.62 -3.67
C ASN A 110 8.97 -18.48 -4.82
N LYS A 111 8.11 -19.31 -5.42
CA LYS A 111 8.45 -20.12 -6.58
C LYS A 111 7.24 -20.22 -7.52
N CYS A 112 7.41 -19.74 -8.74
CA CYS A 112 6.45 -19.87 -9.83
C CYS A 112 6.21 -21.36 -10.19
N LEU A 113 5.15 -21.63 -10.95
CA LEU A 113 4.75 -22.98 -11.31
C LEU A 113 5.82 -23.64 -12.20
N GLU A 114 6.35 -22.89 -13.15
CA GLU A 114 7.38 -23.28 -14.10
C GLU A 114 8.67 -23.70 -13.36
N SER A 115 9.07 -22.95 -12.33
CA SER A 115 10.19 -23.32 -11.46
C SER A 115 9.91 -24.59 -10.66
N LYS A 116 8.68 -24.77 -10.15
CA LYS A 116 8.28 -26.01 -9.44
C LYS A 116 8.24 -27.24 -10.34
N LEU A 117 7.97 -27.06 -11.63
CA LEU A 117 7.99 -28.11 -12.66
C LEU A 117 9.40 -28.39 -13.21
N GLY A 118 10.41 -27.59 -12.83
CA GLY A 118 11.79 -27.74 -13.29
C GLY A 118 12.06 -27.17 -14.68
N GLU A 119 11.18 -26.31 -15.20
CA GLU A 119 11.29 -25.68 -16.52
C GLU A 119 12.19 -24.43 -16.50
N ILE A 120 12.39 -23.84 -15.32
CA ILE A 120 13.27 -22.69 -15.07
C ILE A 120 14.24 -23.06 -13.95
N THR A 121 15.55 -23.12 -14.27
CA THR A 121 16.56 -23.68 -13.33
C THR A 121 17.55 -22.67 -12.76
N GLU A 122 17.72 -21.47 -13.33
CA GLU A 122 18.92 -20.65 -13.03
C GLU A 122 18.70 -19.14 -12.86
N ASP A 123 17.51 -18.60 -13.09
CA ASP A 123 17.24 -17.16 -12.96
C ASP A 123 16.29 -16.88 -11.77
N GLU A 124 16.81 -16.23 -10.73
CA GLU A 124 16.03 -15.90 -9.52
C GLU A 124 14.85 -14.98 -9.82
N ASP A 125 15.00 -14.04 -10.77
CA ASP A 125 13.94 -13.07 -11.09
C ASP A 125 12.80 -13.75 -11.87
N LEU A 126 13.12 -14.72 -12.71
CA LEU A 126 12.13 -15.53 -13.43
C LEU A 126 11.49 -16.63 -12.55
N SER A 127 12.02 -16.85 -11.34
CA SER A 127 11.53 -17.86 -10.42
C SER A 127 10.35 -17.39 -9.56
N LEU A 128 10.01 -16.10 -9.57
CA LEU A 128 8.92 -15.53 -8.77
C LEU A 128 7.56 -15.71 -9.45
N GLY A 129 6.58 -16.17 -8.67
CA GLY A 129 5.18 -16.25 -9.11
C GLY A 129 4.44 -14.93 -8.91
N ALA A 130 3.35 -14.73 -9.63
CA ALA A 130 2.42 -13.64 -9.35
C ALA A 130 1.85 -13.77 -7.92
N GLY A 131 1.67 -12.62 -7.25
CA GLY A 131 1.09 -12.53 -5.89
C GLY A 131 -0.33 -13.06 -5.78
N ASP A 132 -1.10 -12.86 -6.85
CA ASP A 132 -2.48 -13.28 -7.01
C ASP A 132 -2.81 -13.38 -8.51
N GLN A 133 -3.98 -13.90 -8.84
CA GLN A 133 -4.56 -13.78 -10.18
C GLN A 133 -4.87 -12.31 -10.51
N GLY A 134 -4.72 -11.89 -11.78
CA GLY A 134 -4.98 -10.49 -12.15
C GLY A 134 -5.12 -10.24 -13.65
N LEU A 135 -5.61 -9.05 -13.98
CA LEU A 135 -5.75 -8.50 -15.33
C LEU A 135 -5.28 -7.04 -15.32
N MET A 136 -4.41 -6.67 -16.26
CA MET A 136 -3.80 -5.33 -16.35
C MET A 136 -4.05 -4.72 -17.75
N PHE A 137 -4.31 -3.42 -17.80
CA PHE A 137 -4.41 -2.63 -19.04
C PHE A 137 -3.37 -1.50 -18.97
N GLY A 138 -2.66 -1.25 -20.08
CA GLY A 138 -1.62 -0.22 -20.20
C GLY A 138 -1.77 0.60 -21.47
#